data_AF-C1GW53-F1
#
_entry.id   AF-C1GW53-F1
#
_cell.length_a   1.000
_cell.length_b   1.000
_cell.length_c   1.000
_cell.angle_alpha   90.00
_cell.angle_beta   90.00
_cell.angle_gamma   90.00
#
_symmetry.space_group_name_H-M   'P 1'
#
loop_
_entity.id
_entity.type
_entity.pdbx_description
1 polymer ?
#
loop_
_entity_poly.entity_id
_entity_poly.type
_entity_poly.pdbx_seq_one_letter_code
_entity_poly.pdbx_strand_id
1 'polypeptide(L)'
;MDVFYTYTYATGAWLSLQGIPLFATPKVIVMILLDEARTPSVLEMYFARCFGLSLLTIGAITFILTGSIPLSSSYSMTTDESDPKAPYAMPTILMTSIFHASSAFYTYAWYYTTGQASFALAMTVYGGLAAVGLWCLLFANSAGRISSRTGADKRMSGFPFKNAEADKKGGWRKRL
;
A
#
# COMPACT_ATOMS: atom_id res chain seq x y z
N MET A 1 -16.11 2.77 -0.66
CA MET A 1 -15.13 1.82 -0.09
C MET A 1 -14.15 2.61 0.76
N ASP A 2 -13.65 2.04 1.86
CA ASP A 2 -12.54 2.67 2.63
C ASP A 2 -11.34 2.90 1.70
N VAL A 3 -10.60 3.99 1.95
CA VAL A 3 -9.32 4.29 1.30
C VAL A 3 -8.35 3.11 1.48
N PHE A 4 -8.42 2.41 2.62
CA PHE A 4 -7.67 1.18 2.86
C PHE A 4 -7.90 0.12 1.77
N TYR A 5 -9.15 -0.26 1.50
CA TYR A 5 -9.46 -1.28 0.49
C TYR A 5 -9.14 -0.77 -0.92
N THR A 6 -9.39 0.51 -1.18
CA THR A 6 -9.04 1.16 -2.45
C THR A 6 -7.54 1.04 -2.73
N TYR A 7 -6.69 1.32 -1.73
CA TYR A 7 -5.24 1.16 -1.82
C TYR A 7 -4.84 -0.29 -2.10
N THR A 8 -5.43 -1.26 -1.39
CA THR A 8 -5.09 -2.67 -1.59
C THR A 8 -5.49 -3.15 -2.98
N TYR A 9 -6.70 -2.85 -3.44
CA TYR A 9 -7.16 -3.20 -4.79
C TYR A 9 -6.33 -2.51 -5.87
N ALA A 10 -6.00 -1.23 -5.71
CA ALA A 10 -5.15 -0.52 -6.63
C ALA A 10 -3.72 -1.10 -6.67
N THR A 11 -3.16 -1.48 -5.52
CA THR A 11 -1.85 -2.15 -5.43
C THR A 11 -1.88 -3.48 -6.18
N GLY A 12 -2.85 -4.36 -5.89
CA GLY A 12 -2.95 -5.65 -6.57
C GLY A 12 -3.20 -5.50 -8.07
N ALA A 13 -4.04 -4.55 -8.49
CA ALA A 13 -4.29 -4.26 -9.89
C ALA A 13 -3.03 -3.76 -10.61
N TRP A 14 -2.29 -2.83 -10.01
CA TRP A 14 -1.07 -2.26 -10.60
C TRP A 14 0.06 -3.29 -10.72
N LEU A 15 0.24 -4.13 -9.70
CA LEU A 15 1.22 -5.22 -9.73
C LEU A 15 0.84 -6.28 -10.77
N SER A 16 -0.46 -6.60 -10.89
CA SER A 16 -0.95 -7.55 -11.90
C SER A 16 -0.82 -6.99 -13.32
N LEU A 17 -1.10 -5.70 -13.51
CA LEU A 17 -0.98 -5.02 -14.80
C LEU A 17 0.45 -5.09 -15.37
N GLN A 18 1.48 -5.05 -14.51
CA GLN A 18 2.87 -5.23 -14.91
C GLN A 18 3.29 -6.70 -14.94
N GLY A 19 2.86 -7.48 -13.95
CA GLY A 19 3.24 -8.88 -13.78
C GLY A 19 2.74 -9.77 -14.91
N ILE A 20 1.49 -9.59 -15.36
CA ILE A 20 0.90 -10.40 -16.43
C ILE A 20 1.68 -10.24 -17.75
N PRO A 21 1.93 -9.03 -18.29
CA PRO A 21 2.68 -8.88 -19.54
C PRO A 21 4.14 -9.34 -19.43
N LEU A 22 4.80 -9.11 -18.29
CA LEU A 22 6.16 -9.60 -18.05
C LEU A 22 6.24 -11.13 -18.04
N PHE A 23 5.23 -11.80 -17.48
CA PHE A 23 5.15 -13.24 -17.49
C PHE A 23 4.71 -13.80 -18.84
N ALA A 24 3.61 -13.31 -19.43
CA ALA A 24 3.01 -13.88 -20.62
C ALA A 24 3.79 -13.51 -21.90
N THR A 25 4.21 -12.26 -22.02
CA THR A 25 4.80 -11.68 -23.23
C THR A 25 6.12 -10.96 -22.95
N PRO A 26 7.11 -11.60 -22.30
CA PRO A 26 8.37 -10.95 -21.90
C PRO A 26 9.12 -10.35 -23.10
N LYS A 27 9.12 -11.04 -24.25
CA LYS A 27 9.81 -10.59 -25.45
C LYS A 27 9.30 -9.24 -25.95
N VAL A 28 7.98 -9.03 -25.91
CA VAL A 28 7.36 -7.77 -26.35
C VAL A 28 7.74 -6.64 -25.38
N ILE A 29 7.64 -6.88 -24.08
CA ILE A 29 7.98 -5.87 -23.07
C ILE A 29 9.44 -5.47 -23.15
N VAL A 30 10.36 -6.44 -23.23
CA VAL A 30 11.79 -6.14 -23.34
C VAL A 30 12.08 -5.40 -24.65
N MET A 31 11.50 -5.81 -25.78
CA MET A 31 11.70 -5.12 -27.07
C MET A 31 11.21 -3.66 -27.05
N ILE A 32 10.14 -3.35 -26.32
CA ILE A 32 9.65 -1.96 -26.19
C ILE A 32 10.59 -1.10 -25.34
N LEU A 33 11.29 -1.72 -24.38
CA LEU A 33 12.16 -1.02 -23.42
C LEU A 33 13.63 -0.94 -23.87
N LEU A 34 14.05 -1.78 -24.82
CA LEU A 34 15.40 -1.73 -25.39
C LEU A 34 15.56 -0.49 -26.27
N ASP A 35 16.63 0.28 -26.02
CA ASP A 35 17.02 1.40 -26.88
C ASP A 35 17.66 0.92 -28.20
N GLU A 36 18.14 -0.32 -28.23
CA GLU A 36 18.77 -0.94 -29.39
C GLU A 36 17.86 -1.97 -30.08
N ALA A 37 17.88 -1.99 -31.42
CA ALA A 37 17.10 -2.91 -32.23
C ALA A 37 17.72 -4.33 -32.24
N ARG A 38 17.66 -5.02 -31.11
CA ARG A 38 18.08 -6.43 -31.00
C ARG A 38 16.98 -7.32 -30.44
N THR A 39 17.14 -8.62 -30.65
CA THR A 39 16.30 -9.61 -29.97
C THR A 39 16.69 -9.73 -28.50
N PRO A 40 15.72 -9.79 -27.56
CA PRO A 40 15.98 -10.10 -26.17
C PRO A 40 16.69 -11.45 -26.04
N SER A 41 17.72 -11.48 -25.22
CA SER A 41 18.43 -12.69 -24.85
C SER A 41 17.53 -13.62 -24.00
N VAL A 42 17.90 -14.89 -23.93
CA VAL A 42 17.18 -15.88 -23.11
C VAL A 42 17.18 -15.48 -21.64
N LEU A 43 18.27 -14.87 -21.16
CA LEU A 43 18.41 -14.44 -19.78
C LEU A 43 17.46 -13.28 -19.44
N GLU A 44 17.32 -12.30 -20.33
CA GLU A 44 16.36 -11.19 -20.15
C GLU A 44 14.93 -11.70 -20.10
N MET A 45 14.57 -12.64 -20.98
CA MET A 45 13.24 -13.26 -20.95
C MET A 45 13.00 -14.07 -19.67
N TYR A 46 14.02 -14.78 -19.17
CA TYR A 46 13.95 -15.51 -17.91
C TYR A 46 13.71 -14.55 -16.73
N PHE A 47 14.53 -13.51 -16.59
CA PHE A 47 14.37 -12.53 -15.51
C PHE A 47 13.04 -11.78 -15.60
N ALA A 48 12.59 -11.40 -16.80
CA ALA A 48 11.28 -10.78 -16.98
C ALA A 48 10.15 -11.68 -16.47
N ARG A 49 10.18 -12.99 -16.77
CA ARG A 49 9.17 -13.95 -16.28
C ARG A 49 9.23 -14.11 -14.75
N CYS A 50 10.43 -14.28 -14.19
CA CYS A 50 10.61 -14.39 -12.74
C CYS A 50 10.14 -13.14 -12.00
N PHE A 51 10.44 -11.96 -12.55
CA PHE A 51 9.98 -10.70 -12.01
C PHE A 51 8.46 -10.57 -12.11
N GLY A 52 7.87 -10.91 -13.27
CA GLY A 52 6.43 -10.90 -13.45
C GLY A 52 5.69 -11.82 -12.47
N LEU A 53 6.18 -13.05 -12.29
CA LEU A 53 5.66 -13.99 -11.29
C LEU A 53 5.77 -13.45 -9.86
N SER A 54 6.89 -12.80 -9.54
CA SER A 54 7.11 -12.20 -8.23
C SER A 54 6.12 -11.06 -7.96
N LEU A 55 5.85 -10.18 -8.93
CA LEU A 55 4.85 -9.11 -8.79
C LEU A 55 3.45 -9.68 -8.57
N LEU A 56 3.08 -10.75 -9.29
CA LEU A 56 1.79 -11.43 -9.12
C LEU A 56 1.67 -12.04 -7.72
N THR A 57 2.72 -12.70 -7.25
CA THR A 57 2.76 -13.26 -5.89
C THR A 57 2.66 -12.17 -4.82
N ILE A 58 3.38 -11.05 -4.97
CA ILE A 58 3.28 -9.91 -4.04
C ILE A 58 1.86 -9.35 -4.03
N GLY A 59 1.21 -9.20 -5.19
CA GLY A 59 -0.19 -8.78 -5.28
C GLY A 59 -1.15 -9.75 -4.57
N ALA A 60 -0.99 -11.05 -4.78
CA ALA A 60 -1.80 -12.08 -4.13
C ALA A 60 -1.62 -12.09 -2.60
N ILE A 61 -0.36 -12.05 -2.13
CA ILE A 61 -0.04 -11.98 -0.70
C ILE A 61 -0.63 -10.71 -0.08
N THR A 62 -0.55 -9.57 -0.79
CA THR A 62 -1.14 -8.31 -0.34
C THR A 62 -2.64 -8.48 -0.08
N PHE A 63 -3.39 -9.09 -1.00
CA PHE A 63 -4.82 -9.33 -0.81
C PHE A 63 -5.14 -10.26 0.36
N ILE A 64 -4.34 -11.31 0.54
CA ILE A 64 -4.53 -12.29 1.62
C ILE A 64 -4.26 -11.65 2.98
N LEU A 65 -3.13 -10.96 3.13
CA LEU A 65 -2.70 -10.41 4.42
C LEU A 65 -3.51 -9.19 4.87
N THR A 66 -4.11 -8.44 3.94
CA THR A 66 -5.06 -7.36 4.26
C THR A 66 -6.49 -7.85 4.44
N GLY A 67 -6.76 -9.13 4.17
CA GLY A 67 -8.11 -9.69 4.20
C GLY A 67 -9.02 -9.07 3.16
N SER A 68 -8.53 -8.68 1.98
CA SER A 68 -9.36 -8.06 0.92
C SER A 68 -10.07 -9.08 0.02
N ILE A 69 -9.68 -10.35 0.12
CA ILE A 69 -10.43 -11.50 -0.41
C ILE A 69 -10.93 -12.29 0.81
N PRO A 70 -12.25 -12.50 0.97
CA PRO A 70 -12.77 -13.33 2.05
C PRO A 70 -12.40 -14.80 1.78
N LEU A 71 -11.38 -15.31 2.46
CA LEU A 71 -10.99 -16.72 2.37
C LEU A 71 -11.99 -17.64 3.12
N SER A 72 -12.75 -17.07 4.06
CA SER A 72 -13.83 -17.73 4.79
C SER A 72 -15.10 -16.88 4.66
N SER A 73 -16.25 -17.54 4.51
CA SER A 73 -17.57 -16.90 4.43
C SER A 73 -17.95 -16.11 5.68
N SER A 74 -17.21 -16.27 6.79
CA SER A 74 -17.44 -15.57 8.05
C SER A 74 -16.85 -14.15 8.10
N TYR A 75 -16.00 -13.75 7.14
CA TYR A 75 -15.41 -12.41 7.12
C TYR A 75 -16.28 -11.48 6.26
N SER A 76 -17.25 -10.81 6.89
CA SER A 76 -17.96 -9.72 6.21
C SER A 76 -17.01 -8.54 6.08
N MET A 77 -16.74 -8.09 4.86
CA MET A 77 -16.08 -6.80 4.64
C MET A 77 -17.03 -5.71 5.11
N THR A 78 -16.88 -5.22 6.34
CA THR A 78 -17.65 -4.06 6.78
C THR A 78 -16.85 -2.80 6.50
N THR A 79 -17.53 -1.70 6.22
CA THR A 79 -16.89 -0.38 6.12
C THR A 79 -16.76 0.31 7.47
N ASP A 80 -17.10 -0.38 8.57
CA ASP A 80 -17.03 0.20 9.91
C ASP A 80 -15.58 0.44 10.31
N GLU A 81 -15.27 1.65 10.75
CA GLU A 81 -13.94 2.01 11.25
C GLU A 81 -13.50 1.15 12.45
N SER A 82 -14.45 0.54 13.16
CA SER A 82 -14.24 -0.35 14.30
C SER A 82 -14.02 -1.81 13.90
N ASP A 83 -14.20 -2.18 12.63
CA ASP A 83 -13.98 -3.54 12.17
C ASP A 83 -12.51 -3.94 12.43
N PRO A 84 -12.24 -5.06 13.10
CA PRO A 84 -10.90 -5.59 13.23
C PRO A 84 -10.30 -5.84 11.84
N LYS A 85 -9.53 -4.87 11.34
CA LYS A 85 -8.67 -5.08 10.16
C LYS A 85 -7.82 -6.31 10.40
N ALA A 86 -7.58 -7.10 9.35
CA ALA A 86 -6.75 -8.30 9.44
C ALA A 86 -5.44 -8.01 10.22
N PRO A 87 -4.98 -8.91 11.09
CA PRO A 87 -3.85 -8.64 12.00
C PRO A 87 -2.57 -8.21 11.26
N TYR A 88 -2.41 -8.62 10.00
CA TYR A 88 -1.27 -8.28 9.15
C TYR A 88 -1.53 -7.12 8.17
N ALA A 89 -2.70 -6.46 8.24
CA ALA A 89 -3.05 -5.37 7.33
C ALA A 89 -2.07 -4.20 7.41
N MET A 90 -1.78 -3.71 8.61
CA MET A 90 -0.86 -2.59 8.82
C MET A 90 0.58 -2.88 8.37
N PRO A 91 1.23 -3.98 8.79
CA PRO A 91 2.58 -4.28 8.30
C PRO A 91 2.60 -4.52 6.78
N THR A 92 1.53 -5.07 6.20
CA THR A 92 1.43 -5.23 4.73
C THR A 92 1.35 -3.89 4.02
N ILE A 93 0.55 -2.93 4.51
CA ILE A 93 0.52 -1.58 3.94
C ILE A 93 1.88 -0.90 4.08
N LEU A 94 2.55 -1.05 5.22
CA LEU A 94 3.88 -0.48 5.42
C LEU A 94 4.86 -1.01 4.37
N MET A 95 4.95 -2.33 4.21
CA MET A 95 5.89 -2.94 3.27
C MET A 95 5.56 -2.61 1.81
N THR A 96 4.28 -2.62 1.44
CA THR A 96 3.85 -2.22 0.09
C THR A 96 4.07 -0.73 -0.17
N SER A 97 3.93 0.13 0.83
CA SER A 97 4.21 1.57 0.70
C SER A 97 5.70 1.83 0.48
N ILE A 98 6.56 1.12 1.21
CA ILE A 98 8.02 1.18 1.01
C ILE A 98 8.38 0.67 -0.38
N PHE A 99 7.79 -0.44 -0.81
CA PHE A 99 7.97 -0.98 -2.15
C PHE A 99 7.61 0.05 -3.22
N HIS A 100 6.39 0.61 -3.16
CA HIS A 100 5.93 1.62 -4.12
C HIS A 100 6.79 2.88 -4.10
N ALA A 101 7.22 3.37 -2.93
CA ALA A 101 8.10 4.53 -2.83
C ALA A 101 9.46 4.26 -3.48
N SER A 102 10.03 3.09 -3.23
CA SER A 102 11.32 2.67 -3.80
C SER A 102 11.22 2.49 -5.31
N SER A 103 10.14 1.88 -5.80
CA SER A 103 9.85 1.73 -7.23
C SER A 103 9.61 3.07 -7.91
N ALA A 104 8.92 4.01 -7.26
CA ALA A 104 8.73 5.37 -7.76
C ALA A 104 10.07 6.10 -7.92
N PHE A 105 10.93 6.02 -6.91
CA PHE A 105 12.27 6.61 -6.96
C PHE A 105 13.13 5.98 -8.08
N TYR A 106 13.10 4.65 -8.22
CA TYR A 106 13.87 3.96 -9.24
C TYR A 106 13.38 4.28 -10.67
N THR A 107 12.07 4.29 -10.88
CA THR A 107 11.48 4.65 -12.18
C THR A 107 11.69 6.13 -12.52
N TYR A 108 11.71 7.01 -11.52
CA TYR A 108 12.14 8.40 -11.70
C TYR A 108 13.59 8.48 -12.22
N ALA A 109 14.52 7.74 -11.60
CA ALA A 109 15.92 7.74 -12.02
C ALA A 109 16.08 7.26 -13.49
N TRP A 110 15.33 6.24 -13.89
CA TRP A 110 15.28 5.77 -15.27
C TRP A 110 14.64 6.76 -16.24
N TYR A 111 13.57 7.43 -15.81
CA TYR A 111 12.95 8.48 -16.62
C TYR A 111 13.91 9.65 -16.86
N TYR A 112 14.67 10.04 -15.83
CA TYR A 112 15.66 11.12 -15.93
C TYR A 112 16.77 10.80 -16.95
N THR A 113 17.19 9.54 -17.06
CA THR A 113 18.29 9.14 -17.97
C THR A 113 17.81 8.83 -19.38
N THR A 114 16.65 8.19 -19.54
CA THR A 114 16.18 7.70 -20.85
C THR A 114 15.12 8.59 -21.50
N GLY A 115 14.43 9.42 -20.71
CA GLY A 115 13.29 10.22 -21.17
C GLY A 115 12.07 9.40 -21.59
N GLN A 116 12.06 8.07 -21.44
CA GLN A 116 10.95 7.24 -21.91
C GLN A 116 9.68 7.49 -21.08
N ALA A 117 8.57 7.77 -21.75
CA ALA A 117 7.29 8.09 -21.12
C ALA A 117 6.73 6.94 -20.26
N SER A 118 7.10 5.69 -20.56
CA SER A 118 6.76 4.50 -19.77
C SER A 118 7.23 4.63 -18.32
N PHE A 119 8.46 5.11 -18.10
CA PHE A 119 9.01 5.31 -16.76
C PHE A 119 8.37 6.49 -16.04
N ALA A 120 8.00 7.56 -16.75
CA ALA A 120 7.26 8.69 -16.15
C ALA A 120 5.87 8.26 -15.65
N LEU A 121 5.14 7.46 -16.45
CA LEU A 121 3.86 6.89 -16.05
C LEU A 121 4.03 5.98 -14.83
N ALA A 122 5.01 5.08 -14.88
CA ALA A 122 5.27 4.15 -13.78
C ALA A 122 5.61 4.91 -12.47
N MET A 123 6.50 5.90 -12.54
CA MET A 123 6.84 6.77 -11.41
C MET A 123 5.60 7.43 -10.81
N THR A 124 4.72 7.97 -11.67
CA THR A 124 3.51 8.67 -11.22
C THR A 124 2.56 7.73 -10.48
N VAL A 125 2.33 6.52 -11.02
CA VAL A 125 1.44 5.55 -10.40
C VAL A 125 2.03 4.98 -9.11
N TYR A 126 3.30 4.58 -9.13
CA TYR A 126 3.99 4.11 -7.92
C TYR A 126 4.04 5.20 -6.84
N GLY A 127 4.35 6.44 -7.20
CA GLY A 127 4.38 7.58 -6.28
C GLY A 127 3.00 7.88 -5.70
N GLY A 128 1.96 7.86 -6.53
CA GLY A 128 0.57 8.02 -6.10
C GLY A 128 0.14 6.93 -5.12
N LEU A 129 0.44 5.66 -5.43
CA LEU A 129 0.16 4.55 -4.52
C LEU A 129 0.93 4.70 -3.20
N ALA A 130 2.23 5.04 -3.24
CA ALA A 130 3.02 5.28 -2.04
C ALA A 130 2.44 6.39 -1.16
N ALA A 131 1.96 7.49 -1.76
CA ALA A 131 1.33 8.59 -1.04
C ALA A 131 0.01 8.15 -0.38
N VAL A 132 -0.82 7.37 -1.07
CA VAL A 132 -2.07 6.82 -0.50
C VAL A 132 -1.77 5.79 0.60
N GLY A 133 -0.75 4.95 0.42
CA GLY A 133 -0.30 4.00 1.44
C GLY A 133 0.19 4.70 2.70
N LEU A 134 1.00 5.76 2.54
CA LEU A 134 1.43 6.62 3.64
C LEU A 134 0.23 7.29 4.33
N TRP A 135 -0.75 7.79 3.56
CA TRP A 135 -1.99 8.32 4.11
C TRP A 135 -2.72 7.29 4.97
N CYS A 136 -2.86 6.05 4.49
CA CYS A 136 -3.45 4.95 5.26
C CYS A 136 -2.68 4.68 6.57
N LEU A 137 -1.36 4.70 6.54
CA LEU A 137 -0.54 4.48 7.74
C LEU A 137 -0.69 5.59 8.78
N LEU A 138 -0.79 6.84 8.32
CA LEU A 138 -0.88 8.01 9.20
C LEU A 138 -2.29 8.24 9.75
N PHE A 139 -3.31 8.05 8.91
CA PHE A 139 -4.68 8.50 9.21
C PHE A 139 -5.70 7.37 9.34
N ALA A 140 -5.47 6.20 8.73
CA ALA A 140 -6.40 5.07 8.84
C ALA A 140 -6.13 4.19 10.08
N ASN A 141 -5.19 4.58 10.95
CA ASN A 141 -4.87 3.88 12.18
C ASN A 141 -5.62 4.47 13.39
N SER A 142 -6.46 3.66 14.03
CA SER A 142 -7.14 4.02 15.28
C SER A 142 -6.18 4.28 16.44
N ALA A 143 -5.00 3.67 16.47
CA ALA A 143 -4.03 3.87 17.55
C ALA A 143 -3.53 5.32 17.64
N GLY A 144 -3.55 6.10 16.54
CA GLY A 144 -3.22 7.53 16.57
C GLY A 144 -4.19 8.36 17.41
N ARG A 145 -5.44 7.88 17.56
CA ARG A 145 -6.51 8.54 18.32
C ARG A 145 -6.33 8.35 19.82
N ILE A 146 -5.72 7.24 20.25
CA ILE A 146 -5.50 6.95 21.66
C ILE A 146 -4.15 7.55 22.07
N SER A 147 -4.12 8.31 23.16
CA SER A 147 -2.88 8.79 23.75
C SER A 147 -2.07 7.62 24.28
N SER A 148 -0.88 7.36 23.74
CA SER A 148 0.03 6.32 24.26
C SER A 148 0.41 6.54 25.72
N ARG A 149 0.44 7.81 26.17
CA ARG A 149 0.80 8.19 27.53
C ARG A 149 -0.34 8.00 28.54
N THR A 150 -1.59 8.20 28.13
CA THR A 150 -2.73 8.24 29.06
C THR A 150 -3.80 7.19 28.75
N GLY A 151 -3.65 6.41 27.67
CA GLY A 151 -4.65 5.45 27.19
C GLY A 151 -5.98 6.08 26.75
N ALA A 152 -6.08 7.41 26.76
CA ALA A 152 -7.33 8.11 26.58
C ALA A 152 -7.54 8.56 25.13
N ASP A 153 -8.79 8.55 24.67
CA ASP A 153 -9.14 9.08 23.35
C ASP A 153 -8.83 10.59 23.27
N LYS A 154 -7.98 10.99 22.32
CA LYS A 154 -7.57 12.37 22.08
C LYS A 154 -8.71 13.24 21.55
N ARG A 155 -9.77 12.66 20.97
CA ARG A 155 -10.96 13.40 20.48
C ARG A 155 -11.83 13.95 21.62
N MET A 156 -11.63 13.43 22.82
CA MET A 156 -12.37 13.84 23.99
C MET A 156 -11.79 15.13 24.58
N SER A 157 -12.47 16.24 24.28
CA SER A 157 -12.21 17.58 24.79
C SER A 157 -13.34 18.02 25.73
N GLY A 158 -12.99 18.74 26.79
CA GLY A 158 -13.94 19.45 27.66
C GLY A 158 -14.16 20.92 27.27
N PHE A 159 -13.66 21.34 26.10
CA PHE A 159 -13.84 22.68 25.56
C PHE A 159 -14.73 22.66 24.30
N PRO A 160 -15.69 23.59 24.15
CA PRO A 160 -16.01 24.66 25.10
C PRO A 160 -16.96 24.24 26.25
N PHE A 161 -17.58 23.06 26.18
CA PHE A 161 -18.53 22.57 27.17
C PHE A 161 -17.97 21.40 27.99
N LYS A 162 -18.30 21.38 29.28
CA LYS A 162 -17.87 20.36 30.23
C LYS A 162 -18.28 18.96 29.77
N ASN A 163 -17.30 18.07 29.64
CA ASN A 163 -17.48 16.69 29.24
C ASN A 163 -17.01 15.78 30.39
N ALA A 164 -17.93 15.04 31.01
CA ALA A 164 -17.63 14.14 32.13
C ALA A 164 -16.60 13.07 31.77
N GLU A 165 -16.58 12.62 30.51
CA GLU A 165 -15.61 11.63 30.04
C GLU A 165 -14.21 12.28 29.85
N ALA A 166 -14.14 13.56 29.46
CA ALA A 166 -12.90 14.31 29.43
C ALA A 166 -12.35 14.57 30.85
N ASP A 167 -13.22 14.84 31.82
CA ASP A 167 -12.84 15.07 33.22
C ASP A 167 -12.17 13.83 33.85
N LYS A 168 -12.55 12.62 33.42
CA LYS A 168 -11.90 11.37 33.85
C LYS A 168 -10.41 11.32 33.48
N LYS A 169 -9.95 11.98 32.39
CA LYS A 169 -8.50 12.09 32.06
C LYS A 169 -7.71 12.79 33.17
N GLY A 170 -8.28 13.83 33.77
CA GLY A 170 -7.62 14.65 34.80
C GLY A 170 -7.60 14.00 36.19
N GLY A 171 -8.52 13.07 36.46
CA GLY A 171 -8.69 12.43 37.76
C GLY A 171 -7.47 11.63 38.24
N TRP A 172 -6.69 11.03 37.32
CA TRP A 172 -5.47 10.30 37.69
C TRP A 172 -4.33 11.23 38.13
N ARG A 173 -4.26 12.46 37.61
CA ARG A 173 -3.20 13.41 37.98
C ARG A 173 -3.42 14.04 39.37
N LYS A 174 -4.60 13.86 39.98
CA LYS A 174 -4.90 14.30 41.36
C LYS A 174 -4.69 13.19 42.42
N ARG A 175 -4.31 11.98 42.03
CA ARG A 175 -4.04 10.85 42.94
C ARG A 175 -2.55 10.59 43.20
N LEU A 176 -1.67 11.40 42.61
CA LEU A 176 -0.25 11.52 42.96
C LEU A 176 -0.06 12.87 43.67
#